data_AF-A0A960D7B5-F1
#
_entry.id   AF-A0A960D7B5-F1
#
_cell.length_a   1.000
_cell.length_b   1.000
_cell.length_c   1.000
_cell.angle_alpha   90.00
_cell.angle_beta   90.00
_cell.angle_gamma   90.00
#
_symmetry.space_group_name_H-M   'P 1'
#
loop_
_entity.id
_entity.type
_entity.pdbx_description
1 polymer ?
#
loop_
_entity_poly.entity_id
_entity_poly.type
_entity_poly.pdbx_seq_one_letter_code
_entity_poly.pdbx_strand_id
1 'polypeptide(L)'
;MANAAGPSPDAVRADPESRVDRFMRSALSILAETGRTDFTVLEVVERSKTSLRSFYQHFTTKDELLLALIDTIMTESTKQWREATDDLPALAAMQLLLDRICTPAETTKQDSINRGLTFYNDHLAETLPQEYARVLSPLHRLIQDILERGVAEGTFRADME
;
A
#
# COMPACT_ATOMS: atom_id res chain seq x y z
N MET A 1 5.12 -23.77 6.32
CA MET A 1 4.83 -22.94 5.13
C MET A 1 3.84 -21.88 5.58
N ALA A 2 4.35 -20.76 6.10
CA ALA A 2 3.53 -19.68 6.63
C ALA A 2 3.26 -18.68 5.50
N ASN A 3 1.99 -18.38 5.30
CA ASN A 3 1.42 -17.61 4.20
C ASN A 3 2.04 -16.20 4.15
N ALA A 4 2.92 -15.94 3.17
CA ALA A 4 3.68 -14.71 2.99
C ALA A 4 2.88 -13.67 2.18
N ALA A 5 1.72 -13.25 2.69
CA ALA A 5 1.01 -12.07 2.21
C ALA A 5 1.92 -10.82 2.28
N GLY A 6 2.56 -10.50 1.15
CA GLY A 6 2.76 -9.11 0.73
C GLY A 6 1.39 -8.44 0.53
N PRO A 7 1.33 -7.16 0.12
CA PRO A 7 0.06 -6.47 -0.10
C PRO A 7 -0.82 -7.33 -1.00
N SER A 8 -1.86 -7.92 -0.39
CA SER A 8 -2.71 -8.90 -1.05
C SER A 8 -3.69 -8.12 -1.93
N PRO A 9 -3.96 -8.56 -3.16
CA PRO A 9 -4.97 -7.91 -4.02
C PRO A 9 -6.38 -7.94 -3.41
N ASP A 10 -6.59 -8.74 -2.35
CA ASP A 10 -7.80 -8.76 -1.51
C ASP A 10 -7.91 -7.57 -0.55
N ALA A 11 -6.86 -6.74 -0.38
CA ALA A 11 -6.87 -5.52 0.43
C ALA A 11 -7.88 -4.47 -0.08
N VAL A 12 -8.25 -4.55 -1.37
CA VAL A 12 -9.33 -3.72 -1.94
C VAL A 12 -10.67 -4.46 -1.86
N ARG A 13 -11.01 -4.96 -0.66
CA ARG A 13 -12.38 -5.40 -0.33
C ARG A 13 -13.06 -4.36 0.55
N ALA A 14 -13.23 -3.17 -0.03
CA ALA A 14 -14.27 -2.23 0.38
C ALA A 14 -15.55 -2.51 -0.41
N ASP A 15 -16.69 -2.32 0.25
CA ASP A 15 -18.07 -2.48 -0.21
C ASP A 15 -18.24 -2.30 -1.75
N PRO A 16 -18.72 -3.28 -2.51
CA PRO A 16 -18.75 -3.24 -3.97
C PRO A 16 -19.55 -2.09 -4.60
N GLU A 17 -20.29 -1.28 -3.83
CA GLU A 17 -21.26 -0.32 -4.37
C GLU A 17 -20.74 1.10 -4.62
N SER A 18 -19.65 1.54 -3.97
CA SER A 18 -19.21 2.94 -4.09
C SER A 18 -18.53 3.23 -5.44
N ARG A 19 -18.72 4.46 -5.94
CA ARG A 19 -18.07 4.94 -7.18
C ARG A 19 -16.54 5.00 -7.02
N VAL A 20 -16.09 5.38 -5.83
CA VAL A 20 -14.66 5.44 -5.46
C VAL A 20 -14.03 4.05 -5.63
N ASP A 21 -14.68 3.01 -5.11
CA ASP A 21 -14.17 1.64 -5.22
C ASP A 21 -14.12 1.12 -6.65
N ARG A 22 -15.07 1.54 -7.51
CA ARG A 22 -15.01 1.19 -8.95
C ARG A 22 -13.83 1.83 -9.65
N PHE A 23 -13.49 3.08 -9.33
CA PHE A 23 -12.30 3.72 -9.87
C PHE A 23 -11.01 3.06 -9.36
N MET A 24 -10.90 2.83 -8.05
CA MET A 24 -9.74 2.16 -7.45
C MET A 24 -9.53 0.74 -8.01
N ARG A 25 -10.59 -0.06 -8.10
CA ARG A 25 -10.53 -1.41 -8.70
C ARG A 25 -10.11 -1.37 -10.16
N SER A 26 -10.58 -0.38 -10.92
CA SER A 26 -10.23 -0.23 -12.34
C SER A 26 -8.77 0.17 -12.52
N ALA A 27 -8.27 1.11 -11.72
CA ALA A 27 -6.84 1.48 -11.67
C ALA A 27 -5.97 0.27 -11.28
N LEU A 28 -6.36 -0.48 -10.23
CA LEU A 28 -5.65 -1.67 -9.81
C LEU A 28 -5.64 -2.76 -10.90
N SER A 29 -6.73 -2.93 -11.67
CA SER A 29 -6.76 -3.85 -12.81
C SER A 29 -5.79 -3.44 -13.91
N ILE A 30 -5.74 -2.15 -14.24
CA ILE A 30 -4.78 -1.63 -15.23
C ILE A 30 -3.34 -1.89 -14.77
N LEU A 31 -3.04 -1.63 -13.49
CA LEU A 31 -1.73 -1.93 -12.90
C LEU A 31 -1.41 -3.42 -12.93
N ALA A 32 -2.36 -4.27 -12.57
CA ALA A 32 -2.21 -5.71 -12.63
C ALA A 32 -1.89 -6.22 -14.05
N GLU A 33 -2.56 -5.67 -15.07
CA GLU A 33 -2.40 -6.10 -16.46
C GLU A 33 -1.11 -5.56 -17.11
N THR A 34 -0.74 -4.32 -16.81
CA THR A 34 0.31 -3.60 -17.55
C THR A 34 1.57 -3.37 -16.74
N GLY A 35 1.44 -3.26 -15.42
CA GLY A 35 2.48 -2.88 -14.48
C GLY A 35 3.03 -1.48 -14.73
N ARG A 36 2.21 -0.61 -15.30
CA ARG A 36 2.55 0.78 -15.60
C ARG A 36 1.51 1.71 -15.01
N THR A 37 1.97 2.89 -14.58
CA THR A 37 1.14 3.98 -14.03
C THR A 37 0.88 5.10 -15.03
N ASP A 38 1.27 4.92 -16.29
CA ASP A 38 1.04 5.91 -17.36
C ASP A 38 -0.36 5.86 -17.98
N PHE A 39 -1.27 5.09 -17.38
CA PHE A 39 -2.68 5.13 -17.74
C PHE A 39 -3.30 6.52 -17.49
N THR A 40 -4.37 6.79 -18.22
CA THR A 40 -5.10 8.07 -18.19
C THR A 40 -6.35 7.98 -17.33
N VAL A 41 -6.85 9.13 -16.86
CA VAL A 41 -8.14 9.22 -16.16
C VAL A 41 -9.28 8.68 -17.03
N LEU A 42 -9.23 8.89 -18.34
CA LEU A 42 -10.24 8.40 -19.28
C LEU A 42 -10.29 6.87 -19.29
N GLU A 43 -9.13 6.19 -19.36
CA GLU A 43 -9.06 4.73 -19.31
C GLU A 43 -9.65 4.15 -18.02
N VAL A 44 -9.38 4.79 -16.87
CA VAL A 44 -9.99 4.38 -15.59
C VAL A 44 -11.51 4.55 -15.63
N VAL A 45 -11.99 5.69 -16.13
CA VAL A 45 -13.42 6.00 -16.21
C VAL A 45 -14.15 5.00 -17.11
N GLU A 46 -13.62 4.74 -18.30
CA GLU A 46 -14.19 3.78 -19.25
C GLU A 46 -14.27 2.38 -18.63
N ARG A 47 -13.17 1.90 -18.02
CA ARG A 47 -13.11 0.57 -17.41
C ARG A 47 -14.02 0.45 -16.17
N SER A 48 -14.14 1.52 -15.38
CA SER A 48 -15.03 1.58 -14.22
C SER A 48 -16.51 1.68 -14.56
N LYS A 49 -16.86 1.78 -15.86
CA LYS A 49 -18.22 2.00 -16.37
C LYS A 49 -18.91 3.18 -15.68
N THR A 50 -18.15 4.22 -15.41
CA THR A 50 -18.61 5.45 -14.73
C THR A 50 -18.33 6.66 -15.63
N SER A 51 -18.67 7.88 -15.21
CA SER A 51 -18.45 9.10 -16.00
C SER A 51 -17.24 9.90 -15.54
N LEU A 52 -16.65 10.68 -16.45
CA LEU A 52 -15.56 11.61 -16.13
C LEU A 52 -16.01 12.67 -15.10
N ARG A 53 -17.25 13.13 -15.21
CA ARG A 53 -17.85 14.03 -14.22
C ARG A 53 -17.87 13.41 -12.82
N SER A 54 -18.23 12.13 -12.72
CA SER A 54 -18.23 11.41 -11.44
C SER A 54 -16.82 11.15 -10.93
N PHE A 55 -15.83 11.00 -11.79
CA PHE A 55 -14.44 10.91 -11.37
C PHE A 55 -14.03 12.20 -10.65
N TYR A 56 -14.22 13.35 -11.32
CA TYR A 56 -13.88 14.66 -10.76
C TYR A 56 -14.74 15.11 -9.57
N GLN A 57 -15.81 14.37 -9.24
CA GLN A 57 -16.52 14.55 -7.96
C GLN A 57 -15.79 13.95 -6.76
N HIS A 58 -14.89 12.99 -7.00
CA HIS A 58 -14.17 12.24 -5.97
C HIS A 58 -12.66 12.48 -6.00
N PHE A 59 -12.08 12.67 -7.19
CA PHE A 59 -10.65 12.83 -7.40
C PHE A 59 -10.40 13.97 -8.39
N THR A 60 -9.60 14.95 -7.98
CA THR A 60 -9.20 16.08 -8.83
C THR A 60 -8.16 15.66 -9.86
N THR A 61 -7.32 14.67 -9.53
CA THR A 61 -6.21 14.20 -10.36
C THR A 61 -6.06 12.68 -10.33
N LYS A 62 -5.24 12.15 -11.25
CA LYS A 62 -4.79 10.75 -11.20
C LYS A 62 -3.96 10.47 -9.93
N ASP A 63 -3.20 11.47 -9.48
CA ASP A 63 -2.32 11.35 -8.32
C ASP A 63 -3.13 11.11 -7.05
N GLU A 64 -4.25 11.82 -6.87
CA GLU A 64 -5.16 11.59 -5.74
C GLU A 64 -5.78 10.19 -5.76
N LEU A 65 -6.14 9.66 -6.94
CA LEU A 65 -6.62 8.29 -7.07
C LEU A 65 -5.55 7.27 -6.66
N LEU A 66 -4.33 7.44 -7.17
CA LEU A 66 -3.22 6.53 -6.90
C LEU A 66 -2.77 6.60 -5.44
N LEU A 67 -2.78 7.80 -4.85
CA LEU A 67 -2.55 8.00 -3.44
C LEU A 67 -3.60 7.27 -2.58
N ALA A 68 -4.88 7.40 -2.90
CA ALA A 68 -5.96 6.68 -2.19
C ALA A 68 -5.83 5.15 -2.33
N LEU A 69 -5.37 4.68 -3.50
CA LEU A 69 -5.08 3.26 -3.72
C LEU A 69 -3.93 2.78 -2.81
N ILE A 70 -2.83 3.54 -2.74
CA ILE A 70 -1.68 3.20 -1.88
C ILE A 70 -2.10 3.28 -0.41
N ASP A 71 -2.88 4.27 0.00
CA ASP A 71 -3.41 4.41 1.36
C ASP A 71 -4.19 3.17 1.79
N THR A 72 -5.09 2.69 0.92
CA THR A 72 -5.86 1.47 1.16
C THR A 72 -4.94 0.26 1.32
N ILE A 73 -3.97 0.10 0.42
CA ILE A 73 -3.02 -1.01 0.45
C ILE A 73 -2.15 -0.98 1.72
N MET A 74 -1.62 0.19 2.08
CA MET A 74 -0.76 0.39 3.24
C MET A 74 -1.51 0.19 4.55
N THR A 75 -2.75 0.67 4.63
CA THR A 75 -3.62 0.51 5.80
C THR A 75 -3.88 -0.97 6.07
N GLU A 76 -4.31 -1.74 5.06
CA GLU A 76 -4.59 -3.16 5.24
C GLU A 76 -3.32 -3.99 5.48
N SER A 77 -2.22 -3.68 4.78
CA SER A 77 -0.96 -4.39 4.97
C SER A 77 -0.41 -4.16 6.38
N THR A 78 -0.40 -2.92 6.86
CA THR A 78 0.06 -2.58 8.21
C THR A 78 -0.79 -3.26 9.27
N LYS A 79 -2.11 -3.32 9.07
CA LYS A 79 -3.01 -4.03 9.98
C LYS A 79 -2.65 -5.52 10.08
N GLN A 80 -2.49 -6.20 8.95
CA GLN A 80 -2.10 -7.61 8.91
C GLN A 80 -0.73 -7.86 9.53
N TRP A 81 0.25 -6.97 9.28
CA TRP A 81 1.58 -7.09 9.88
C TRP A 81 1.56 -6.86 11.38
N ARG A 82 0.75 -5.92 11.88
CA ARG A 82 0.56 -5.74 13.32
C ARG A 82 0.01 -7.00 13.96
N GLU A 83 -1.09 -7.54 13.43
CA GLU A 83 -1.67 -8.80 13.91
C GLU A 83 -0.65 -9.95 13.92
N ALA A 84 0.24 -10.01 12.92
CA ALA A 84 1.28 -11.04 12.83
C ALA A 84 2.50 -10.81 13.75
N THR A 85 2.71 -9.60 14.27
CA THR A 85 3.92 -9.20 15.03
C THR A 85 3.65 -8.85 16.49
N ASP A 86 2.39 -8.70 16.90
CA ASP A 86 2.04 -8.27 18.26
C ASP A 86 2.53 -9.29 19.32
N ASP A 87 2.37 -10.59 19.08
CA ASP A 87 2.74 -11.65 20.03
C ASP A 87 4.19 -12.15 19.89
N LEU A 88 5.00 -11.54 19.02
CA LEU A 88 6.37 -11.93 18.78
C LEU A 88 7.36 -11.08 19.59
N PRO A 89 8.49 -11.66 20.07
CA PRO A 89 9.61 -10.88 20.57
C PRO A 89 10.09 -9.86 19.54
N ALA A 90 10.58 -8.69 19.96
CA ALA A 90 10.82 -7.56 19.07
C ALA A 90 11.76 -7.88 17.87
N LEU A 91 12.81 -8.68 18.09
CA LEU A 91 13.71 -9.10 17.01
C LEU A 91 12.99 -9.96 15.96
N ALA A 92 12.18 -10.93 16.40
CA ALA A 92 11.44 -11.81 15.51
C ALA A 92 10.32 -11.04 14.78
N ALA A 93 9.66 -10.10 15.47
CA ALA A 93 8.69 -9.18 14.88
C ALA A 93 9.33 -8.34 13.75
N MET A 94 10.50 -7.74 14.02
CA MET A 94 11.22 -6.93 13.04
C MET A 94 11.69 -7.77 11.84
N GLN A 95 12.22 -8.97 12.09
CA GLN A 95 12.61 -9.90 11.03
C GLN A 95 11.42 -10.27 10.15
N LEU A 96 10.28 -10.62 10.74
CA LEU A 96 9.06 -10.93 10.00
C LEU A 96 8.62 -9.72 9.17
N LEU A 97 8.62 -8.52 9.74
CA LEU A 97 8.22 -7.31 9.03
C LEU A 97 9.14 -7.02 7.84
N LEU A 98 10.47 -7.11 8.03
CA LEU A 98 11.45 -6.95 6.96
C LEU A 98 11.26 -8.00 5.86
N ASP A 99 11.03 -9.26 6.23
CA ASP A 99 10.73 -10.31 5.27
C ASP A 99 9.48 -9.95 4.46
N ARG A 100 8.40 -9.46 5.09
CA ARG A 100 7.17 -9.07 4.37
C ARG A 100 7.35 -7.90 3.42
N ILE A 101 8.18 -6.92 3.80
CA ILE A 101 8.45 -5.74 2.98
C ILE A 101 9.38 -6.08 1.82
N CYS A 102 10.39 -6.93 2.05
CA CYS A 102 11.45 -7.23 1.09
C CYS A 102 11.21 -8.48 0.23
N THR A 103 10.20 -9.31 0.55
CA THR A 103 9.93 -10.53 -0.22
C THR A 103 9.44 -10.18 -1.63
N PRO A 104 10.05 -10.75 -2.69
CA PRO A 104 9.58 -10.59 -4.06
C PRO A 104 8.12 -11.04 -4.23
N ALA A 105 7.43 -10.46 -5.21
CA ALA A 105 6.07 -10.86 -5.52
C ALA A 105 5.98 -12.36 -5.87
N GLU A 106 5.00 -13.05 -5.31
CA GLU A 106 4.78 -14.49 -5.54
C GLU A 106 4.08 -14.76 -6.89
N THR A 107 3.42 -13.75 -7.46
CA THR A 107 2.67 -13.86 -8.71
C THR A 107 3.04 -12.75 -9.68
N THR A 108 2.98 -13.02 -10.98
CA THR A 108 3.18 -12.01 -12.03
C THR A 108 2.23 -10.82 -11.88
N LYS A 109 1.01 -11.05 -11.40
CA LYS A 109 0.02 -9.99 -11.16
C LYS A 109 0.48 -9.05 -10.04
N GLN A 110 0.91 -9.62 -8.92
CA GLN A 110 1.40 -8.84 -7.78
C GLN A 110 2.70 -8.13 -8.14
N ASP A 111 3.59 -8.77 -8.91
CA ASP A 111 4.81 -8.15 -9.43
C ASP A 111 4.47 -6.92 -10.29
N SER A 112 3.50 -7.05 -11.19
CA SER A 112 3.01 -5.95 -12.03
C SER A 112 2.53 -4.75 -11.20
N ILE A 113 1.69 -5.01 -10.19
CA ILE A 113 1.19 -3.98 -9.28
C ILE A 113 2.35 -3.32 -8.52
N ASN A 114 3.25 -4.12 -7.94
CA ASN A 114 4.39 -3.62 -7.17
C ASN A 114 5.28 -2.73 -8.04
N ARG A 115 5.64 -3.16 -9.25
CA ARG A 115 6.44 -2.33 -10.17
C ARG A 115 5.75 -1.02 -10.52
N GLY A 116 4.45 -1.07 -10.83
CA GLY A 116 3.67 0.12 -11.16
C GLY A 116 3.64 1.14 -10.02
N LEU A 117 3.40 0.67 -8.79
CA LEU A 117 3.39 1.52 -7.60
C LEU A 117 4.79 2.02 -7.23
N THR A 118 5.82 1.19 -7.29
CA THR A 118 7.21 1.61 -7.01
C THR A 118 7.66 2.74 -7.93
N PHE A 119 7.41 2.64 -9.23
CA PHE A 119 7.77 3.69 -10.18
C PHE A 119 7.03 5.01 -9.90
N TYR A 120 5.82 4.93 -9.35
CA TYR A 120 4.99 6.10 -9.09
C TYR A 120 5.17 6.69 -7.70
N ASN A 121 5.74 5.93 -6.77
CA ASN A 121 6.03 6.40 -5.42
C ASN A 121 6.99 7.59 -5.44
N ASP A 122 8.03 7.55 -6.28
CA ASP A 122 8.96 8.67 -6.42
C ASP A 122 8.24 9.94 -6.90
N HIS A 123 7.38 9.82 -7.92
CA HIS A 123 6.55 10.93 -8.40
C HIS A 123 5.62 11.48 -7.31
N LEU A 124 4.96 10.61 -6.53
CA LEU A 124 4.08 11.04 -5.45
C LEU A 124 4.83 11.69 -4.29
N ALA A 125 6.02 11.19 -3.96
CA ALA A 125 6.88 11.78 -2.94
C ALA A 125 7.35 13.19 -3.36
N GLU A 126 7.57 13.42 -4.65
CA GLU A 126 7.95 14.74 -5.19
C GLU A 126 6.76 15.71 -5.30
N THR A 127 5.60 15.23 -5.76
CA THR A 127 4.46 16.09 -6.10
C THR A 127 3.47 16.30 -4.95
N LEU A 128 3.29 15.31 -4.08
CA LEU A 128 2.37 15.30 -2.94
C LEU A 128 3.06 14.80 -1.66
N PRO A 129 4.17 15.44 -1.23
CA PRO A 129 5.04 14.92 -0.17
C PRO A 129 4.32 14.73 1.18
N GLN A 130 3.43 15.66 1.54
CA GLN A 130 2.74 15.61 2.83
C GLN A 130 1.72 14.48 2.86
N GLU A 131 0.96 14.32 1.79
CA GLU A 131 -0.05 13.30 1.63
C GLU A 131 0.60 11.92 1.53
N TYR A 132 1.67 11.79 0.75
CA TYR A 132 2.45 10.56 0.64
C TYR A 132 3.04 10.14 2.00
N ALA A 133 3.60 11.09 2.77
CA ALA A 133 4.09 10.81 4.12
C ALA A 133 2.97 10.35 5.08
N ARG A 134 1.75 10.91 4.96
CA ARG A 134 0.60 10.46 5.76
C ARG A 134 0.22 9.01 5.45
N VAL A 135 0.24 8.62 4.18
CA VAL A 135 -0.04 7.25 3.74
C VAL A 135 0.96 6.24 4.33
N LEU A 136 2.23 6.62 4.45
CA LEU A 136 3.26 5.75 5.07
C LEU A 136 3.24 5.78 6.61
N SER A 137 2.51 6.72 7.23
CA SER A 137 2.52 6.90 8.68
C SER A 137 2.13 5.66 9.49
N PRO A 138 1.17 4.79 9.07
CA PRO A 138 0.86 3.58 9.82
C PRO A 138 2.04 2.60 9.89
N LEU A 139 2.76 2.42 8.77
CA LEU A 139 3.94 1.56 8.73
C LEU A 139 5.07 2.12 9.58
N HIS A 140 5.35 3.41 9.48
CA HIS A 140 6.37 4.06 10.33
C HIS A 140 6.06 3.90 11.81
N ARG A 141 4.79 4.04 12.22
CA ARG A 141 4.38 3.78 13.61
C ARG A 141 4.59 2.31 14.02
N LEU A 142 4.24 1.35 13.16
CA LEU A 142 4.47 -0.07 13.47
C LEU A 142 5.96 -0.37 13.67
N ILE A 143 6.84 0.16 12.81
CA ILE A 143 8.29 0.01 12.94
C ILE A 143 8.76 0.63 14.27
N GLN A 144 8.29 1.85 14.59
CA GLN A 144 8.62 2.54 15.83
C GLN A 144 8.19 1.72 17.06
N ASP A 145 6.96 1.21 17.08
CA ASP A 145 6.45 0.38 18.19
C ASP A 145 7.31 -0.87 18.41
N ILE A 146 7.74 -1.54 17.33
CA ILE A 146 8.62 -2.71 17.42
C ILE A 146 10.00 -2.33 17.96
N LEU A 147 10.56 -1.20 17.51
CA LEU A 147 11.86 -0.71 17.98
C LEU A 147 11.81 -0.36 19.48
N GLU A 148 10.79 0.38 19.91
CA GLU A 148 10.58 0.75 21.31
C GLU A 148 10.43 -0.49 22.22
N ARG A 149 9.66 -1.49 21.77
CA ARG A 149 9.57 -2.79 22.47
C ARG A 149 10.94 -3.46 22.57
N GLY A 150 11.70 -3.51 21.49
CA GLY A 150 13.01 -4.17 21.51
C GLY A 150 14.05 -3.45 22.36
N VAL A 151 13.98 -2.13 22.48
CA VAL A 151 14.79 -1.36 23.44
C VAL A 151 14.38 -1.69 24.87
N ALA A 152 13.08 -1.73 25.16
CA ALA A 152 12.56 -2.08 26.48
C ALA A 152 12.90 -3.53 26.90
N GLU A 153 12.92 -4.45 25.94
CA GLU A 153 13.36 -5.84 26.13
C GLU A 153 14.89 -5.97 26.29
N GLY A 154 15.66 -4.93 25.96
CA GLY A 154 17.13 -4.97 25.93
C GLY A 154 17.71 -5.69 24.71
N THR A 155 16.88 -6.02 23.72
CA THR A 155 17.25 -6.72 22.48
C THR A 155 17.85 -5.76 21.45
N PHE A 156 17.41 -4.50 21.45
CA PHE A 156 17.93 -3.44 20.60
C PHE A 156 18.68 -2.39 21.42
N ARG A 157 19.67 -1.74 20.81
CA ARG A 157 20.40 -0.65 21.48
C ARG A 157 19.55 0.62 21.49
N ALA A 158 19.61 1.36 22.58
CA ALA A 158 18.86 2.61 22.75
C ALA A 158 19.44 3.80 21.98
N ASP A 159 20.63 3.65 21.38
CA ASP A 159 21.35 4.68 20.63
C ASP A 159 21.13 4.59 19.11
N MET A 160 20.12 3.85 18.64
CA MET A 160 19.75 3.83 17.23
C MET A 160 19.01 5.13 16.89
N GLU A 161 19.77 6.14 16.44
CA GLU A 161 19.26 7.33 15.71
C GLU A 161 18.92 6.99 14.25
#